data_AF-A0A2T2V9Q7-F1
#
_entry.id   AF-A0A2T2V9Q7-F1
#
_cell.length_a   1.000
_cell.length_b   1.000
_cell.length_c   1.000
_cell.angle_alpha   90.00
_cell.angle_beta   90.00
_cell.angle_gamma   90.00
#
_symmetry.space_group_name_H-M   'P 1'
#
loop_
_entity.id
_entity.type
_entity.pdbx_description
1 polymer ?
#
loop_
_entity_poly.entity_id
_entity_poly.type
_entity_poly.pdbx_seq_one_letter_code
_entity_poly.pdbx_strand_id
1 'polypeptide(L)' 'MMDYAVQTEAIDADRAIAVGHSRLAKTALWAGANDRRFAAVIDNASGCGGSALFRRRYGERVVHIDKTFPHW' A
#
# COMPACT_ATOMS: atom_id res chain seq x y z
N MET A 1 -12.49 -3.75 -5.05
CA MET A 1 -12.25 -3.02 -6.30
C MET A 1 -11.70 -3.95 -7.38
N MET A 2 -10.62 -4.69 -7.11
CA MET A 2 -10.10 -5.70 -8.04
C MET A 2 -11.17 -6.73 -8.47
N ASP A 3 -11.96 -7.27 -7.54
CA ASP A 3 -13.01 -8.24 -7.88
C ASP A 3 -14.07 -7.68 -8.85
N TYR A 4 -14.40 -6.39 -8.69
CA TYR A 4 -15.32 -5.69 -9.59
C TYR A 4 -14.67 -5.44 -10.96
N ALA A 5 -13.40 -5.05 -10.98
CA ALA A 5 -12.65 -4.83 -12.22
C ALA A 5 -12.59 -6.10 -13.08
N VAL A 6 -12.37 -7.27 -12.47
CA VAL A 6 -12.38 -8.57 -13.16
C VAL A 6 -13.73 -8.88 -13.83
N GLN A 7 -14.83 -8.38 -13.27
CA GLN A 7 -16.18 -8.59 -13.82
C GLN A 7 -16.59 -7.52 -14.85
N THR A 8 -15.75 -6.51 -15.09
CA THR A 8 -16.09 -5.37 -15.95
C THR A 8 -15.36 -5.49 -17.27
N GLU A 9 -16.06 -5.87 -18.34
CA GLU A 9 -15.48 -6.10 -19.68
C GLU A 9 -14.69 -4.90 -20.24
N ALA A 10 -15.05 -3.68 -19.84
CA ALA A 10 -14.35 -2.46 -20.28
C ALA A 10 -13.00 -2.21 -19.56
N ILE A 11 -12.62 -3.05 -18.59
CA ILE A 11 -11.40 -2.88 -17.79
C ILE A 11 -10.48 -4.09 -18.00
N ASP A 12 -9.25 -3.83 -18.43
CA ASP A 12 -8.18 -4.83 -18.43
C ASP A 12 -7.63 -5.00 -16.99
N ALA A 13 -8.25 -5.91 -16.24
CA ALA A 13 -7.90 -6.16 -14.84
C ALA A 13 -6.49 -6.77 -14.66
N ASP A 14 -5.99 -7.49 -15.67
CA ASP A 14 -4.66 -8.12 -15.64
C ASP A 14 -3.53 -7.09 -15.70
N ARG A 15 -3.84 -5.84 -16.05
CA ARG A 15 -2.90 -4.70 -16.07
C ARG A 15 -3.15 -3.69 -14.96
N ALA A 16 -3.91 -4.05 -13.93
CA ALA A 16 -4.19 -3.17 -12.82
C ALA A 16 -2.94 -2.90 -11.96
N ILE A 17 -2.73 -1.63 -11.61
CA ILE A 17 -1.63 -1.17 -10.75
C ILE A 17 -2.22 -0.59 -9.47
N ALA A 18 -1.81 -1.11 -8.31
CA ALA A 18 -2.17 -0.53 -7.02
C ALA A 18 -1.27 0.68 -6.73
N VAL A 19 -1.86 1.86 -6.53
CA VAL A 19 -1.11 3.09 -6.24
C VAL A 19 -1.63 3.70 -4.95
N GLY A 20 -0.73 4.25 -4.16
CA GLY A 20 -1.10 5.05 -3.00
C GLY A 20 -0.05 6.11 -2.69
N HIS A 21 -0.45 7.12 -1.90
CA HIS A 21 0.46 8.12 -1.35
C HIS A 21 0.43 8.10 0.18
N SER A 22 1.60 8.23 0.80
CA SER A 22 1.77 8.33 2.25
C SER A 22 1.09 7.15 2.96
N ARG A 23 0.08 7.42 3.79
CA ARG A 23 -0.67 6.40 4.49
C ARG A 23 -1.29 5.36 3.54
N LEU A 24 -1.90 5.79 2.44
CA LEU A 24 -2.52 4.89 1.46
C LEU A 24 -1.49 4.12 0.63
N ALA A 25 -0.25 4.58 0.57
CA ALA A 25 0.83 3.81 -0.03
C ALA A 25 1.19 2.59 0.84
N LYS A 26 1.10 2.69 2.18
CA LYS A 26 1.23 1.52 3.08
C LYS A 26 0.17 0.46 2.77
N THR A 27 -1.07 0.90 2.55
CA THR A 27 -2.17 -0.01 2.18
C THR A 27 -2.00 -0.60 0.79
N ALA A 28 -1.50 0.16 -0.19
CA ALA A 28 -1.23 -0.33 -1.54
C ALA A 28 -0.13 -1.41 -1.54
N LEU A 29 0.95 -1.19 -0.78
CA LEU A 29 2.00 -2.20 -0.57
C LEU A 29 1.45 -3.47 0.07
N TRP A 30 0.63 -3.33 1.12
CA TRP A 30 0.01 -4.49 1.76
C TRP A 30 -0.96 -5.22 0.83
N ALA A 31 -1.76 -4.50 0.04
CA ALA A 31 -2.67 -5.08 -0.92
C ALA A 31 -1.93 -5.91 -1.97
N GLY A 32 -0.91 -5.36 -2.65
CA GLY A 32 -0.16 -6.11 -3.66
C GLY A 32 0.72 -7.23 -3.09
N ALA A 33 1.12 -7.16 -1.81
CA ALA A 33 1.78 -8.27 -1.13
C ALA A 33 0.84 -9.47 -0.89
N ASN A 34 -0.46 -9.21 -0.67
CA ASN A 34 -1.46 -10.24 -0.37
C ASN A 34 -2.28 -10.68 -1.60
N ASP A 35 -2.41 -9.83 -2.62
CA ASP A 35 -3.17 -10.09 -3.83
C ASP A 35 -2.27 -10.01 -5.07
N ARG A 36 -1.96 -11.18 -5.65
CA ARG A 36 -1.06 -11.32 -6.79
C ARG A 36 -1.70 -10.91 -8.13
N ARG A 37 -2.96 -10.49 -8.16
CA ARG A 37 -3.64 -10.01 -9.38
C ARG A 37 -3.17 -8.62 -9.79
N PHE A 38 -2.61 -7.82 -8.87
CA PHE A 38 -2.00 -6.55 -9.24
C PHE A 38 -0.70 -6.78 -10.03
N ALA A 39 -0.64 -6.25 -11.24
CA ALA A 39 0.54 -6.36 -12.10
C ALA A 39 1.73 -5.58 -11.54
N ALA A 40 1.47 -4.49 -10.83
CA ALA A 40 2.48 -3.70 -10.13
C ALA A 40 1.87 -2.95 -8.93
N VAL A 41 2.76 -2.49 -8.05
CA VAL A 41 2.43 -1.59 -6.93
C VAL A 41 3.34 -0.37 -6.99
N ILE A 42 2.77 0.81 -6.82
CA ILE A 42 3.52 2.07 -6.70
C ILE A 42 3.36 2.59 -5.27
N ASP A 43 4.48 2.62 -4.55
CA ASP A 43 4.61 3.33 -3.29
C ASP A 43 5.07 4.76 -3.54
N ASN A 44 4.18 5.73 -3.31
CA ASN A 44 4.56 7.13 -3.24
C ASN A 44 4.70 7.57 -1.77
N ALA A 45 5.94 7.60 -1.28
CA ALA A 45 6.32 8.17 0.03
C ALA A 45 5.60 7.56 1.25
N SER A 46 5.44 6.23 1.30
CA SER A 46 4.75 5.54 2.41
C SER A 46 5.40 5.69 3.78
N GLY A 47 6.73 5.78 3.88
CA GLY A 47 7.42 6.01 5.16
C GLY A 47 7.32 4.82 6.15
N CYS A 48 7.21 5.12 7.45
CA CYS A 48 7.22 4.13 8.54
C CYS A 48 6.04 3.15 8.43
N GLY A 49 6.29 1.84 8.49
CA GLY A 49 5.24 0.82 8.28
C GLY A 49 4.84 0.62 6.82
N GLY A 50 5.49 1.34 5.90
CA GLY A 50 5.50 1.06 4.45
C GLY A 50 6.90 0.63 4.01
N SER A 51 7.52 1.37 3.09
CA SER A 51 8.84 1.06 2.54
C SER A 51 10.03 1.48 3.40
N ALA A 52 9.84 2.34 4.41
CA ALA A 52 10.95 2.75 5.25
C ALA A 52 11.40 1.62 6.19
N LEU A 53 12.70 1.34 6.22
CA LEU A 53 13.28 0.32 7.09
C LEU A 53 13.02 0.61 8.56
N PHE A 54 12.29 -0.29 9.23
CA PHE A 54 11.99 -0.22 10.67
C PHE A 54 13.24 0.03 11.53
N ARG A 55 14.34 -0.67 11.24
CA ARG A 55 15.58 -0.61 12.03
C ARG A 55 16.41 0.67 11.80
N ARG A 56 16.12 1.46 10.76
CA ARG A 56 16.84 2.73 10.51
C ARG A 56 16.52 3.79 11.57
N ARG A 57 15.34 3.72 12.21
CA ARG A 57 14.91 4.58 13.33
C ARG A 57 15.11 6.09 13.07
N TYR A 58 14.72 6.57 11.89
CA TYR A 58 14.85 7.97 11.46
C TYR A 58 13.50 8.54 10.99
N GLY A 59 13.21 9.80 11.31
CA GLY A 59 11.93 10.44 10.98
C GLY A 59 10.76 9.92 11.84
N GLU A 60 9.61 9.65 11.21
CA GLU A 60 8.51 8.93 11.85
C GLU A 60 8.95 7.51 12.22
N ARG A 61 8.62 7.05 13.45
CA ARG A 61 8.97 5.72 13.96
C ARG A 61 7.70 5.02 14.42
N VAL A 62 7.79 3.70 14.67
CA VAL A 62 6.66 2.89 15.13
C VAL A 62 5.96 3.47 16.37
N VAL A 63 6.73 3.96 17.35
CA VAL A 63 6.14 4.56 18.56
C VAL A 63 5.36 5.85 18.28
N HIS A 64 5.65 6.55 17.18
CA HIS A 64 4.88 7.73 16.78
C HIS A 64 3.58 7.29 16.09
N ILE A 65 3.66 6.34 15.15
CA ILE A 65 2.47 5.86 14.42
C ILE A 65 1.47 5.18 15.37
N ASP A 66 1.94 4.29 16.25
CA ASP A 66 1.07 3.52 17.17
C ASP A 66 0.38 4.43 18.19
N LYS A 67 1.02 5.55 18.58
CA LYS A 67 0.43 6.51 19.53
C LYS A 67 -0.55 7.46 18.86
N THR A 68 -0.22 7.95 17.66
CA THR A 68 -1.03 8.96 16.96
C THR A 68 -2.16 8.35 16.15
N PHE A 69 -1.95 7.16 15.59
CA PHE A 69 -2.91 6.43 14.76
C PHE A 69 -3.07 4.98 15.27
N PRO A 70 -3.60 4.76 16.48
CA PRO A 70 -3.65 3.43 17.11
C PRO A 70 -4.59 2.41 16.42
N HIS A 71 -5.31 2.83 15.39
CA HIS A 71 -6.18 1.98 14.58
C HIS A 71 -5.50 1.50 13.30
N TRP A 72 -4.27 1.95 13.04
CA TRP A 72 -3.42 1.47 11.96
C TRP A 72 -2.68 0.20 12.35
#